data_AF-A0A8I0H488-F1
#
_entry.id   AF-A0A8I0H488-F1
#
_cell.length_a   1.000
_cell.length_b   1.000
_cell.length_c   1.000
_cell.angle_alpha   90.00
_cell.angle_beta   90.00
_cell.angle_gamma   90.00
#
_symmetry.space_group_name_H-M   'P 1'
#
loop_
_entity.id
_entity.type
_entity.pdbx_description
1 polymer ?
#
loop_
_entity_poly.entity_id
_entity_poly.type
_entity_poly.pdbx_seq_one_letter_code
_entity_poly.pdbx_strand_id
1 'polypeptide(L)' 'NILKDAGIKAKAHVFKGKRFIPDEKALGELMIDADRDCDLVVAVGTGSINDMCRFFSFQMGVPYAIVATAAPMDGFASSG' A
#
# COMPACT_ATOMS: atom_id res chain seq x y z
N ASN A 1 10.59 14.14 -8.92
CA ASN A 1 9.92 13.25 -7.95
C ASN A 1 8.45 13.20 -8.39
N ILE A 2 8.05 12.19 -9.17
CA ILE A 2 6.92 12.25 -10.13
C ILE A 2 5.63 12.88 -9.54
N LEU A 3 5.19 12.42 -8.37
CA LEU A 3 3.97 12.95 -7.73
C LEU A 3 4.12 14.40 -7.27
N LYS A 4 5.30 14.75 -6.73
CA LYS A 4 5.61 16.12 -6.32
C LYS A 4 5.68 17.06 -7.52
N ASP A 5 6.28 16.61 -8.62
CA ASP A 5 6.42 17.39 -9.85
C ASP A 5 5.03 17.62 -10.50
N ALA A 6 4.08 16.70 -10.29
CA ALA A 6 2.69 16.82 -10.69
C ALA A 6 1.81 17.64 -9.70
N GLY A 7 2.37 18.14 -8.60
CA GLY A 7 1.62 18.89 -7.58
C GLY A 7 0.68 18.04 -6.72
N ILE A 8 0.84 16.71 -6.73
CA ILE A 8 0.02 15.77 -5.96
C ILE A 8 0.64 15.61 -4.57
N LYS A 9 -0.16 15.86 -3.53
CA LYS A 9 0.22 15.60 -2.13
C LYS A 9 0.30 14.08 -1.94
N ALA A 10 1.46 13.58 -1.54
CA ALA A 10 1.67 12.16 -1.29
C ALA A 10 2.49 11.96 -0.02
N LYS A 11 2.15 10.92 0.73
CA LYS A 11 2.91 10.45 1.89
C LYS A 11 3.38 9.02 1.64
N ALA A 12 4.67 8.77 1.79
CA ALA A 12 5.26 7.45 1.62
C ALA A 12 5.47 6.81 3.00
N HIS A 13 4.83 5.66 3.23
CA HIS A 13 5.13 4.78 4.35
C HIS A 13 6.10 3.68 3.89
N VAL A 14 7.19 3.47 4.62
CA VAL A 14 8.22 2.48 4.25
C VAL A 14 8.39 1.47 5.37
N PHE A 15 7.95 0.23 5.14
CA PHE A 15 8.20 -0.89 6.03
C PHE A 15 9.70 -1.23 6.05
N LYS A 16 10.31 -1.16 7.23
CA LYS A 16 11.76 -1.40 7.41
C LYS A 16 12.01 -2.83 7.88
N GLY A 17 13.11 -3.42 7.42
CA GLY A 17 13.56 -4.75 7.86
C GLY A 17 14.02 -5.62 6.71
N LYS A 18 14.62 -6.77 7.02
CA LYS A 18 15.06 -7.75 6.01
C LYS A 18 13.88 -8.49 5.36
N ARG A 19 12.78 -8.67 6.10
CA ARG A 19 11.57 -9.35 5.66
C ARG A 19 10.36 -8.60 6.18
N PHE A 20 9.42 -8.31 5.30
CA PHE A 20 8.12 -7.76 5.67
C PHE A 20 7.22 -8.88 6.20
N ILE A 21 6.53 -8.61 7.30
CA ILE A 21 5.56 -9.50 7.93
C ILE A 21 4.22 -8.72 7.96
N PRO A 22 3.20 -9.15 7.22
CA PRO A 22 1.90 -8.47 7.19
C PRO A 22 1.05 -8.89 8.40
N ASP A 23 1.40 -8.40 9.58
CA ASP A 23 0.68 -8.63 10.84
C ASP A 23 -0.13 -7.40 11.28
N GLU A 24 -0.86 -7.53 12.39
CA GLU A 24 -1.66 -6.43 12.96
C GLU A 24 -0.81 -5.24 13.38
N LYS A 25 0.47 -5.48 13.72
CA LYS A 25 1.41 -4.41 14.07
C LYS A 25 1.74 -3.56 12.85
N ALA A 26 2.06 -4.20 11.73
CA ALA A 26 2.33 -3.50 10.46
C ALA A 26 1.10 -2.71 9.99
N LEU A 27 -0.10 -3.29 10.11
CA LEU A 27 -1.34 -2.58 9.80
C LEU A 27 -1.55 -1.38 10.73
N GLY A 28 -1.37 -1.56 12.04
CA GLY A 28 -1.52 -0.47 13.02
C GLY A 28 -0.54 0.66 12.78
N GLU A 29 0.73 0.35 12.46
CA GLU A 29 1.74 1.33 12.07
C GLU A 29 1.30 2.13 10.83
N LEU A 30 0.77 1.45 9.80
CA LEU A 30 0.25 2.10 8.59
C LEU A 30 -0.97 2.98 8.88
N MET A 31 -1.91 2.53 9.71
CA MET A 31 -3.09 3.31 10.10
C MET A 31 -2.75 4.57 10.90
N ILE A 32 -1.73 4.50 11.76
CA ILE A 32 -1.25 5.65 12.53
C ILE A 32 -0.54 6.66 11.63
N ASP A 33 0.23 6.18 10.66
CA ASP A 33 1.01 7.04 9.77
C ASP A 33 0.18 7.60 8.59
N ALA A 34 -0.87 6.92 8.16
CA ALA A 34 -1.68 7.39 7.04
C ALA A 34 -2.34 8.75 7.31
N ASP A 35 -2.39 9.60 6.29
CA ASP A 35 -3.12 10.86 6.36
C ASP A 35 -4.63 10.58 6.28
N ARG A 36 -5.44 11.29 7.07
CA ARG A 36 -6.90 11.07 7.10
C ARG A 36 -7.59 11.54 5.82
N ASP A 37 -6.97 12.49 5.13
CA ASP A 37 -7.46 13.02 3.86
C ASP A 37 -6.88 12.25 2.64
N CYS A 38 -6.34 11.05 2.87
CA CYS A 38 -5.85 10.20 1.79
C CYS A 38 -7.02 9.74 0.91
N ASP A 39 -6.90 9.92 -0.40
CA ASP A 39 -7.91 9.61 -1.41
C ASP A 39 -7.53 8.42 -2.32
N LEU A 40 -6.28 7.94 -2.24
CA LEU A 40 -5.77 6.81 -3.01
C LEU A 40 -4.61 6.11 -2.29
N VAL A 41 -4.67 4.79 -2.20
CA VAL A 41 -3.55 3.95 -1.73
C VAL A 41 -2.75 3.40 -2.91
N VAL A 42 -1.42 3.55 -2.88
CA VAL A 42 -0.53 2.97 -3.89
C VAL A 42 0.41 1.98 -3.24
N ALA A 43 0.23 0.69 -3.55
CA ALA A 43 1.08 -0.39 -3.07
C ALA A 43 2.30 -0.56 -4.00
N VAL A 44 3.52 -0.50 -3.47
CA VAL A 44 4.75 -0.70 -4.24
C VAL A 44 5.51 -1.89 -3.66
N GLY A 45 5.54 -3.02 -4.36
CA GLY A 45 6.23 -4.21 -3.84
C GLY A 45 5.74 -5.54 -4.39
N THR A 46 5.87 -6.57 -3.55
CA THR A 46 5.47 -7.96 -3.80
C THR A 46 4.11 -8.28 -3.17
N GLY A 47 3.61 -9.51 -3.33
CA GLY A 47 2.26 -9.94 -2.92
C GLY A 47 1.86 -9.55 -1.49
N SER A 48 2.75 -9.71 -0.49
CA SER A 48 2.40 -9.36 0.90
C SER A 48 2.14 -7.86 1.10
N ILE A 49 2.90 -6.98 0.42
CA ILE A 49 2.66 -5.53 0.47
C ILE A 49 1.34 -5.22 -0.24
N ASN A 50 1.09 -5.87 -1.37
CA ASN A 50 -0.17 -5.73 -2.09
C ASN A 50 -1.38 -6.08 -1.20
N ASP A 51 -1.38 -7.25 -0.57
CA ASP A 51 -2.50 -7.71 0.25
C ASP A 51 -2.73 -6.80 1.46
N MET A 52 -1.65 -6.35 2.11
CA MET A 52 -1.72 -5.39 3.21
C MET A 52 -2.37 -4.07 2.76
N CYS A 53 -1.91 -3.52 1.63
CA CYS A 53 -2.45 -2.26 1.11
C CYS A 53 -3.89 -2.39 0.59
N ARG A 54 -4.26 -3.53 -0.01
CA ARG A 54 -5.64 -3.82 -0.43
C ARG A 54 -6.57 -3.91 0.78
N PHE A 55 -6.14 -4.57 1.86
CA PHE A 55 -6.91 -4.62 3.10
C PHE A 55 -7.03 -3.24 3.75
N PHE A 56 -5.92 -2.50 3.81
CA PHE A 56 -5.91 -1.15 4.35
C PHE A 56 -6.82 -0.19 3.56
N SER A 57 -6.79 -0.24 2.22
CA SER A 57 -7.64 0.61 1.39
C SER A 57 -9.13 0.30 1.57
N PHE A 58 -9.47 -0.99 1.74
CA PHE A 58 -10.82 -1.42 2.08
C PHE A 58 -11.28 -0.83 3.42
N GLN A 59 -10.43 -0.86 4.45
CA GLN A 59 -10.73 -0.27 5.76
C GLN A 59 -10.89 1.26 5.71
N MET A 60 -10.10 1.93 4.86
CA MET A 60 -10.17 3.37 4.68
C MET A 60 -11.29 3.82 3.74
N GLY A 61 -11.90 2.90 2.99
CA GLY A 61 -12.96 3.22 2.02
C GLY A 61 -12.45 3.97 0.77
N VAL A 62 -11.19 3.76 0.39
CA VAL A 62 -10.53 4.47 -0.72
C VAL A 62 -10.08 3.49 -1.81
N PRO A 63 -9.99 3.94 -3.08
CA PRO A 63 -9.42 3.13 -4.15
C PRO A 63 -7.95 2.76 -3.86
N TYR A 64 -7.48 1.70 -4.53
CA TYR A 64 -6.08 1.29 -4.47
C TYR A 64 -5.52 0.96 -5.85
N ALA A 65 -4.22 1.15 -6.00
CA ALA A 65 -3.44 0.77 -7.18
C ALA A 65 -2.17 0.04 -6.76
N ILE A 66 -1.62 -0.77 -7.66
CA ILE A 66 -0.44 -1.59 -7.36
C ILE A 66 0.64 -1.36 -8.40
N VAL A 67 1.86 -1.16 -7.92
CA VAL A 67 3.10 -1.15 -8.70
C VAL A 67 3.89 -2.39 -8.28
N ALA A 68 3.66 -3.48 -9.02
CA ALA A 68 4.29 -4.77 -8.76
C ALA A 68 5.79 -4.71 -9.08
N THR A 69 6.64 -5.08 -8.12
CA THR A 69 8.11 -5.13 -8.30
C THR A 69 8.68 -6.54 -8.43
N ALA A 70 7.83 -7.56 -8.33
CA ALA A 70 8.18 -8.95 -8.60
C ALA A 70 7.12 -9.57 -9.51
N ALA A 71 7.52 -10.60 -10.29
CA ALA A 71 6.60 -11.33 -11.14
C ALA A 71 5.40 -11.86 -10.32
N PRO A 72 4.17 -11.79 -10.84
CA PRO A 72 3.00 -12.26 -10.12
C PRO A 72 3.16 -13.75 -9.79
N MET A 73 3.08 -14.12 -8.52
CA MET A 73 2.64 -15.46 -8.13
C MET A 73 1.12 -15.45 -8.26
N ASP A 74 0.56 -15.77 -9.43
CA ASP A 74 -0.84 -16.13 -9.76
C ASP A 74 -2.02 -15.38 -9.09
N GLY A 75 -1.81 -14.28 -8.37
CA GLY A 75 -2.80 -13.68 -7.45
C GLY A 75 -3.04 -12.18 -7.60
N PHE A 76 -2.32 -11.50 -8.51
CA PHE A 76 -2.50 -10.04 -8.72
C PHE A 76 -3.87 -9.67 -9.33
N ALA A 77 -4.63 -10.64 -9.82
CA ALA A 77 -5.97 -10.48 -10.38
C ALA A 77 -7.04 -11.22 -9.56
N SER A 78 -7.05 -11.05 -8.24
CA SER A 78 -8.20 -11.47 -7.44
C SER A 78 -9.31 -10.42 -7.55
N SER A 79 -10.15 -10.59 -8.56
CA SER A 79 -11.48 -9.98 -8.67
C SER A 79 -12.32 -10.47 -7.49
N GLY A 80 -12.64 -9.55 -6.57
CA GLY A 80 -13.51 -9.76 -5.43
C GLY A 80 -13.96 -8.41 -4.93
#